data_AF-A0A662T0W6-F1
#
_entry.id   AF-A0A662T0W6-F1
#
_cell.length_a   1.000
_cell.length_b   1.000
_cell.length_c   1.000
_cell.angle_alpha   90.00
_cell.angle_beta   90.00
_cell.angle_gamma   90.00
#
_symmetry.space_group_name_H-M   'P 1'
#
loop_
_entity.id
_entity.type
_entity.pdbx_description
1 polymer ?
#
loop_
_entity_poly.entity_id
_entity_poly.type
_entity_poly.pdbx_seq_one_letter_code
_entity_poly.pdbx_strand_id
1 'polypeptide(L)'
;MIAQPADGAIVAVLAAEEEARKLTDSPVWIKGMGWCSGTPIIEERDLTLPLAVRKAADMAYKMAEIEAPRRQLDLVLVDDQYAYKELQHIEAMKLASLGEAAEMLEQGDLSLSGELPVNPEGGQLGVGHLLEASGLQKVLEAYLQLTGQAARRQIEGAETALVQSWRGIPTETTSVLILSRS
;
A
#
# COMPACT_ATOMS: atom_id res chain seq x y z
N MET A 1 6.00 15.36 -10.06
CA MET A 1 6.39 14.24 -10.95
C MET A 1 5.17 13.34 -11.15
N ILE A 2 5.04 12.70 -12.32
CA ILE A 2 3.97 11.76 -12.65
C ILE A 2 4.59 10.47 -13.19
N ALA A 3 4.03 9.33 -12.77
CA ALA A 3 4.46 8.00 -13.21
C ALA A 3 4.26 7.82 -14.72
N GLN A 4 5.19 7.12 -15.38
CA GLN A 4 5.09 6.82 -16.80
C GLN A 4 4.21 5.57 -17.02
N PRO A 5 3.35 5.54 -18.05
CA PRO A 5 2.60 4.33 -18.39
C PRO A 5 3.52 3.16 -18.67
N ALA A 6 3.09 1.96 -18.27
CA ALA A 6 3.76 0.71 -18.58
C ALA A 6 2.73 -0.39 -18.84
N ASP A 7 3.16 -1.43 -19.57
CA ASP A 7 2.37 -2.63 -19.82
C ASP A 7 2.81 -3.75 -18.89
N GLY A 8 1.85 -4.50 -18.34
CA GLY A 8 2.15 -5.57 -17.40
C GLY A 8 0.89 -6.35 -17.01
N ALA A 9 1.09 -7.57 -16.54
CA ALA A 9 0.02 -8.43 -16.04
C ALA A 9 0.46 -9.08 -14.73
N ILE A 10 -0.41 -9.04 -13.73
CA ILE A 10 -0.21 -9.68 -12.44
C ILE A 10 -1.37 -10.64 -12.21
N VAL A 11 -1.04 -11.87 -11.79
CA VAL A 11 -2.00 -12.91 -11.46
C VAL A 11 -1.73 -13.35 -10.03
N ALA A 12 -2.76 -13.27 -9.19
CA ALA A 12 -2.73 -13.81 -7.83
C ALA A 12 -3.68 -15.01 -7.75
N VAL A 13 -3.25 -16.06 -7.04
CA VAL A 13 -4.09 -17.23 -6.76
C VAL A 13 -4.54 -17.13 -5.31
N LEU A 14 -5.85 -17.03 -5.10
CA LEU A 14 -6.47 -17.03 -3.78
C LEU A 14 -7.05 -18.41 -3.49
N ALA A 15 -6.84 -18.88 -2.27
CA ALA A 15 -7.34 -20.17 -1.81
C ALA A 15 -7.77 -20.06 -0.34
N ALA A 16 -8.70 -20.91 0.07
CA ALA A 16 -9.00 -21.10 1.49
C ALA A 16 -7.76 -21.66 2.20
N GLU A 17 -7.64 -21.41 3.51
CA GLU A 17 -6.47 -21.79 4.31
C GLU A 17 -6.05 -23.25 4.12
N GLU A 18 -7.01 -24.18 4.14
CA GLU A 18 -6.74 -25.61 3.97
C GLU A 18 -6.10 -25.92 2.61
N GLU A 19 -6.56 -25.27 1.53
CA GLU A 19 -6.03 -25.47 0.19
C GLU A 19 -4.70 -24.73 -0.01
N ALA A 20 -4.56 -23.51 0.54
CA ALA A 20 -3.32 -22.74 0.48
C ALA A 20 -2.16 -23.53 1.09
N ARG A 21 -2.38 -24.17 2.25
CA ARG A 21 -1.38 -25.01 2.93
C ARG A 21 -1.02 -26.29 2.15
N LYS A 22 -1.86 -26.75 1.22
CA LYS A 22 -1.54 -27.87 0.30
C LYS A 22 -0.74 -27.41 -0.92
N LEU A 23 -0.94 -26.15 -1.35
CA LEU A 23 -0.35 -25.61 -2.57
C LEU A 23 1.02 -24.95 -2.35
N THR A 24 1.30 -24.44 -1.15
CA THR A 24 2.55 -23.75 -0.83
C THR A 24 2.91 -23.83 0.65
N ASP A 25 4.21 -23.90 0.94
CA ASP A 25 4.76 -23.83 2.31
C ASP A 25 4.86 -22.38 2.83
N SER A 26 4.66 -21.38 1.96
CA SER A 26 4.78 -19.95 2.31
C SER A 26 3.56 -19.15 1.80
N PRO A 27 2.34 -19.43 2.30
CA PRO A 27 1.18 -18.61 2.01
C PRO A 27 1.32 -17.22 2.66
N VAL A 28 0.75 -16.21 2.00
CA VAL A 28 0.57 -14.86 2.55
C VAL A 28 -0.93 -14.65 2.80
N TRP A 29 -1.27 -14.20 4.00
CA TRP A 29 -2.64 -14.09 4.50
C TRP A 29 -3.18 -12.67 4.32
N ILE A 30 -4.43 -12.55 3.88
CA ILE A 30 -5.17 -11.29 3.92
C ILE A 30 -5.76 -11.15 5.32
N LYS A 31 -5.17 -10.29 6.15
CA LYS A 31 -5.62 -10.05 7.54
C LYS A 31 -6.70 -8.96 7.62
N GLY A 32 -6.69 -8.03 6.67
CA GLY A 32 -7.64 -6.94 6.63
C GLY A 32 -7.83 -6.40 5.23
N MET A 33 -9.03 -5.89 4.96
CA MET A 33 -9.38 -5.23 3.71
C MET A 33 -10.34 -4.08 3.99
N GLY A 34 -10.19 -3.00 3.24
CA GLY A 34 -11.12 -1.89 3.23
C GLY A 34 -11.21 -1.27 1.85
N TRP A 35 -12.36 -0.69 1.53
CA TRP A 35 -12.54 0.10 0.32
C TRP A 35 -13.45 1.30 0.60
N CYS A 36 -13.24 2.37 -0.15
CA CYS A 36 -14.11 3.54 -0.11
C CYS A 36 -14.07 4.26 -1.46
N SER A 37 -15.17 4.92 -1.81
CA SER A 37 -15.24 5.84 -2.95
C SER A 37 -15.61 7.23 -2.45
N GLY A 38 -14.89 8.23 -2.94
CA GLY A 38 -15.22 9.64 -2.73
C GLY A 38 -16.37 10.12 -3.63
N THR A 39 -16.73 11.40 -3.46
CA THR A 39 -17.64 12.10 -4.38
C THR A 39 -16.97 12.24 -5.74
N PRO A 40 -17.68 12.05 -6.87
CA PRO A 40 -17.11 12.30 -8.18
C PRO A 40 -16.96 13.79 -8.53
N ILE A 41 -17.51 14.68 -7.70
CA ILE A 41 -17.52 16.12 -7.88
C ILE A 41 -16.27 16.70 -7.20
N ILE A 42 -15.33 17.24 -7.99
CA ILE A 42 -14.02 17.68 -7.48
C ILE A 42 -14.17 18.85 -6.51
N GLU A 43 -15.13 19.74 -6.76
CA GLU A 43 -15.43 20.94 -6.00
C GLU A 43 -15.93 20.65 -4.57
N GLU A 44 -16.45 19.44 -4.34
CA GLU A 44 -16.91 18.99 -3.03
C GLU A 44 -15.80 18.29 -2.23
N ARG A 45 -14.62 18.07 -2.83
CA ARG A 45 -13.54 17.31 -2.17
C ARG A 45 -12.70 18.20 -1.27
N ASP A 46 -12.38 17.66 -0.11
CA ASP A 46 -11.23 18.11 0.66
C ASP A 46 -9.96 17.59 -0.02
N LEU A 47 -9.22 18.51 -0.66
CA LEU A 47 -7.99 18.18 -1.36
C LEU A 47 -6.77 18.08 -0.43
N THR A 48 -6.92 18.43 0.85
CA THR A 48 -5.83 18.37 1.83
C THR A 48 -5.62 16.94 2.35
N LEU A 49 -6.71 16.23 2.62
CA LEU A 49 -6.69 14.89 3.18
C LEU A 49 -7.65 13.95 2.42
N PRO A 50 -7.13 12.91 1.74
CA PRO A 50 -7.96 11.91 1.05
C PRO A 50 -8.83 11.08 2.02
N LEU A 51 -10.05 11.55 2.31
CA LEU A 51 -10.95 10.93 3.29
C LEU A 51 -11.38 9.51 2.89
N ALA A 52 -11.47 9.21 1.59
CA ALA A 52 -11.74 7.85 1.12
C ALA A 52 -10.62 6.88 1.53
N VAL A 53 -9.35 7.31 1.42
CA VAL A 53 -8.18 6.51 1.82
C VAL A 53 -8.19 6.28 3.32
N ARG A 54 -8.48 7.31 4.12
CA ARG A 54 -8.60 7.17 5.57
C ARG A 54 -9.68 6.15 5.97
N LYS A 55 -10.85 6.22 5.35
CA LYS A 55 -11.94 5.27 5.62
C LYS A 55 -11.57 3.84 5.23
N ALA A 56 -10.96 3.65 4.06
CA ALA A 56 -10.51 2.33 3.63
C ALA A 56 -9.42 1.75 4.56
N ALA A 57 -8.47 2.58 4.99
CA ALA A 57 -7.45 2.18 5.95
C ALA A 57 -8.06 1.81 7.30
N ASP A 58 -9.00 2.61 7.83
CA ASP A 58 -9.68 2.33 9.10
C ASP A 58 -10.47 1.00 9.06
N MET A 59 -11.09 0.66 7.92
CA MET A 59 -11.72 -0.64 7.73
C MET A 59 -10.71 -1.78 7.73
N ALA A 60 -9.59 -1.62 7.02
CA ALA A 60 -8.55 -2.63 6.93
C ALA A 60 -7.85 -2.86 8.28
N TYR A 61 -7.51 -1.78 9.01
CA TYR A 61 -6.93 -1.83 10.35
C TYR A 61 -7.85 -2.50 11.36
N LYS A 62 -9.15 -2.14 11.33
CA LYS A 62 -10.14 -2.76 12.22
C LYS A 62 -10.24 -4.27 11.98
N MET A 63 -10.22 -4.70 10.71
CA MET A 63 -10.30 -6.11 10.36
C MET A 63 -9.03 -6.88 10.73
N ALA A 64 -7.86 -6.23 10.62
CA ALA A 64 -6.56 -6.81 10.95
C ALA A 64 -6.13 -6.61 12.43
N GLU A 65 -6.99 -6.01 13.26
CA GLU A 65 -6.69 -5.69 14.67
C GLU A 65 -5.43 -4.81 14.86
N ILE A 66 -5.22 -3.87 13.94
CA ILE A 66 -4.13 -2.89 14.00
C ILE A 66 -4.61 -1.61 14.71
N GLU A 67 -3.96 -1.25 15.81
CA GLU A 67 -4.25 -0.04 16.59
C GLU A 67 -3.19 1.05 16.40
N ALA A 68 -1.94 0.64 16.21
CA ALA A 68 -0.77 1.50 16.05
C ALA A 68 -0.05 1.18 14.73
N PRO A 69 -0.61 1.59 13.57
CA PRO A 69 -0.13 1.15 12.25
C PRO A 69 1.35 1.43 12.02
N ARG A 70 1.87 2.59 12.47
CA ARG A 70 3.31 2.93 12.36
C ARG A 70 4.25 1.94 13.07
N ARG A 71 3.77 1.19 14.07
CA ARG A 71 4.56 0.20 14.82
C ARG A 71 4.26 -1.25 14.45
N GLN A 72 3.19 -1.49 13.69
CA GLN A 72 2.68 -2.83 13.39
C GLN A 72 2.80 -3.19 11.91
N LEU A 73 3.28 -2.26 11.08
CA LEU A 73 3.53 -2.46 9.66
C LEU A 73 5.03 -2.39 9.40
N ASP A 74 5.56 -3.39 8.72
CA ASP A 74 7.00 -3.47 8.39
C ASP A 74 7.30 -2.79 7.04
N LEU A 75 6.29 -2.66 6.19
CA LEU A 75 6.38 -1.96 4.91
C LEU A 75 5.02 -1.47 4.44
N VAL A 76 5.05 -0.41 3.64
CA VAL A 76 3.85 0.21 3.09
C VAL A 76 4.01 0.46 1.60
N LEU A 77 3.02 0.04 0.83
CA LEU A 77 2.98 0.18 -0.62
C LEU A 77 1.78 1.06 -0.98
N VAL A 78 2.04 2.30 -1.40
CA VAL A 78 1.00 3.31 -1.65
C VAL A 78 0.95 3.71 -3.11
N ASP A 79 -0.23 4.07 -3.62
CA ASP A 79 -0.35 4.65 -4.96
C ASP A 79 0.31 6.03 -5.00
N ASP A 80 1.38 6.11 -5.78
CA ASP A 80 2.26 7.26 -5.96
C ASP A 80 2.26 7.74 -7.43
N GLN A 81 1.18 7.48 -8.17
CA GLN A 81 1.02 7.91 -9.57
C GLN A 81 1.41 9.38 -9.78
N TYR A 82 1.14 10.21 -8.76
CA TYR A 82 1.67 11.55 -8.61
C TYR A 82 2.53 11.62 -7.35
N ALA A 83 3.73 12.19 -7.42
CA ALA A 83 4.66 12.19 -6.29
C ALA A 83 4.10 12.78 -4.98
N TYR A 84 3.25 13.80 -5.08
CA TYR A 84 2.64 14.38 -3.87
C TYR A 84 1.60 13.46 -3.21
N LYS A 85 1.06 12.48 -3.95
CA LYS A 85 0.06 11.54 -3.42
C LYS A 85 0.65 10.54 -2.45
N GLU A 86 1.93 10.18 -2.58
CA GLU A 86 2.60 9.35 -1.59
C GLU A 86 2.47 9.94 -0.18
N LEU A 87 2.82 11.22 -0.02
CA LEU A 87 2.71 11.94 1.25
C LEU A 87 1.26 12.04 1.74
N GLN A 88 0.33 12.43 0.86
CA GLN A 88 -1.10 12.51 1.23
C GLN A 88 -1.68 11.16 1.66
N HIS A 89 -1.27 10.06 1.02
CA HIS A 89 -1.74 8.72 1.35
C HIS A 89 -1.14 8.23 2.68
N ILE A 90 0.14 8.49 2.95
CA ILE A 90 0.78 8.20 4.24
C ILE A 90 0.02 8.87 5.39
N GLU A 91 -0.29 10.16 5.26
CA GLU A 91 -1.04 10.92 6.25
C GLU A 91 -2.49 10.41 6.37
N ALA A 92 -3.17 10.16 5.24
CA ALA A 92 -4.53 9.63 5.23
C ALA A 92 -4.65 8.29 5.96
N MET A 93 -3.66 7.42 5.80
CA MET A 93 -3.58 6.11 6.45
C MET A 93 -3.05 6.14 7.89
N LYS A 94 -2.87 7.32 8.48
CA LYS A 94 -2.44 7.52 9.88
C LYS A 94 -1.03 6.98 10.18
N LEU A 95 -0.16 7.00 9.19
CA LEU A 95 1.27 6.62 9.33
C LEU A 95 2.14 7.83 9.71
N ALA A 96 1.66 9.02 9.42
CA ALA A 96 2.20 10.31 9.85
C ALA A 96 1.04 11.22 10.29
N SER A 97 1.31 12.22 11.12
CA SER A 97 0.33 13.29 11.34
C SER A 97 0.22 14.16 10.08
N LEU A 98 -0.87 14.92 9.98
CA LEU A 98 -1.11 15.81 8.84
C LEU A 98 0.03 16.86 8.74
N GLY A 99 0.73 16.89 7.60
CA GLY A 99 1.88 17.76 7.34
C GLY A 99 3.24 17.19 7.75
N GLU A 100 3.31 16.04 8.44
CA GLU A 100 4.58 15.46 8.92
C GLU A 100 5.21 14.47 7.94
N ALA A 101 4.48 14.00 6.92
CA ALA A 101 5.05 13.01 5.99
C ALA A 101 6.21 13.57 5.16
N ALA A 102 6.21 14.88 4.89
CA ALA A 102 7.31 15.54 4.19
C ALA A 102 8.61 15.53 5.02
N GLU A 103 8.51 15.78 6.32
CA GLU A 103 9.67 15.74 7.23
C GLU A 103 10.21 14.31 7.35
N MET A 104 9.32 13.32 7.47
CA MET A 104 9.72 11.90 7.46
C MET A 104 10.46 11.50 6.17
N LEU A 105 10.00 12.00 5.02
CA LEU A 105 10.70 11.79 3.75
C LEU A 105 12.10 12.41 3.77
N GLU A 106 12.23 13.65 4.23
CA GLU A 106 13.53 14.36 4.30
C GLU A 106 14.51 13.70 5.27
N GLN A 107 14.02 13.14 6.37
CA GLN A 107 14.82 12.41 7.36
C GLN A 107 15.22 11.00 6.88
N GLY A 108 14.60 10.50 5.80
CA GLY A 108 14.86 9.18 5.26
C GLY A 108 14.08 8.06 5.94
N ASP A 109 13.11 8.38 6.80
CA ASP A 109 12.26 7.41 7.50
C ASP A 109 11.47 6.52 6.54
N LEU A 110 11.13 7.07 5.37
CA LEU A 110 10.37 6.37 4.32
C LEU A 110 11.26 5.57 3.36
N SER A 111 12.58 5.66 3.50
CA SER A 111 13.53 4.98 2.61
C SER A 111 13.55 3.46 2.85
N LEU A 112 14.18 2.71 1.95
CA LEU A 112 14.33 1.25 2.08
C LEU A 112 14.97 0.83 3.42
N SER A 113 15.86 1.65 3.98
CA SER A 113 16.52 1.41 5.27
C SER A 113 15.96 2.29 6.41
N GLY A 114 14.84 2.97 6.17
CA GLY A 114 14.18 3.84 7.13
C GLY A 114 13.33 3.08 8.15
N GLU A 115 12.71 3.81 9.08
CA GLU A 115 11.82 3.23 10.11
C GLU A 115 10.55 2.61 9.50
N LEU A 116 10.04 3.19 8.41
CA LEU A 116 8.84 2.72 7.72
C LEU A 116 9.07 2.72 6.20
N PRO A 117 9.68 1.66 5.64
CA PRO A 117 9.93 1.59 4.21
C PRO A 117 8.64 1.75 3.38
N VAL A 118 8.62 2.77 2.51
CA VAL A 118 7.52 3.03 1.58
C VAL A 118 7.96 2.71 0.16
N ASN A 119 7.13 1.97 -0.57
CA ASN A 119 7.35 1.64 -1.97
C ASN A 119 8.79 1.14 -2.27
N PRO A 120 9.31 0.09 -1.59
CA PRO A 120 10.68 -0.40 -1.72
C PRO A 120 11.04 -0.85 -3.16
N GLU A 121 10.05 -1.15 -3.99
CA GLU A 121 10.18 -1.42 -5.42
C GLU A 121 10.52 -0.18 -6.25
N GLY A 122 10.33 1.01 -5.70
CA GLY A 122 10.47 2.31 -6.36
C GLY A 122 9.14 3.01 -6.68
N GLY A 123 8.01 2.40 -6.31
CA GLY A 123 6.67 2.94 -6.56
C GLY A 123 6.33 3.04 -8.05
N GLN A 124 5.12 3.45 -8.39
CA GLN A 124 4.71 3.69 -9.77
C GLN A 124 5.62 4.72 -10.46
N LEU A 125 6.20 5.66 -9.71
CA LEU A 125 7.19 6.60 -10.25
C LEU A 125 8.46 5.91 -10.78
N GLY A 126 8.90 4.84 -10.14
CA GLY A 126 10.10 4.08 -10.52
C GLY A 126 9.83 2.89 -11.43
N VAL A 127 8.77 2.11 -11.16
CA VAL A 127 8.47 0.85 -11.86
C VAL A 127 7.43 0.98 -12.96
N GLY A 128 6.79 2.15 -13.10
CA GLY A 128 5.76 2.42 -14.10
C GLY A 128 4.33 2.22 -13.61
N HIS A 129 3.39 2.86 -14.30
CA HIS A 129 1.96 2.87 -13.98
C HIS A 129 1.19 1.92 -14.89
N LEU A 130 0.67 0.82 -14.32
CA LEU A 130 -0.08 -0.22 -15.03
C LEU A 130 -1.61 0.00 -14.98
N LEU A 131 -2.07 1.24 -14.77
CA LEU A 131 -3.48 1.56 -14.53
C LEU A 131 -4.04 0.70 -13.38
N GLU A 132 -5.15 0.00 -13.62
CA GLU A 132 -5.85 -0.84 -12.65
C GLU A 132 -4.99 -2.01 -12.11
N ALA A 133 -3.98 -2.45 -12.86
CA ALA A 133 -3.07 -3.51 -12.41
C ALA A 133 -2.00 -3.01 -11.42
N SER A 134 -1.85 -1.69 -11.23
CA SER A 134 -0.86 -1.13 -10.30
C SER A 134 -1.10 -1.59 -8.85
N GLY A 135 -2.36 -1.73 -8.44
CA GLY A 135 -2.69 -2.26 -7.11
C GLY A 135 -2.21 -3.70 -6.94
N LEU A 136 -2.33 -4.53 -7.98
CA LEU A 136 -1.85 -5.91 -7.97
C LEU A 136 -0.32 -6.00 -8.06
N GLN A 137 0.33 -5.08 -8.76
CA GLN A 137 1.79 -4.95 -8.74
C GLN A 137 2.31 -4.71 -7.31
N LYS A 138 1.61 -3.89 -6.52
CA LYS A 138 1.94 -3.69 -5.11
C LYS A 138 1.67 -4.94 -4.27
N VAL A 139 0.58 -5.68 -4.53
CA VAL A 139 0.37 -7.00 -3.90
C VAL A 139 1.51 -7.98 -4.21
N LEU A 140 2.02 -7.99 -5.45
CA LEU A 140 3.17 -8.80 -5.84
C LEU A 140 4.42 -8.39 -5.04
N GLU A 141 4.71 -7.10 -4.91
CA GLU A 141 5.85 -6.64 -4.10
C GLU A 141 5.70 -7.04 -2.64
N ALA A 142 4.51 -6.84 -2.04
CA ALA A 142 4.23 -7.30 -0.68
C ALA A 142 4.47 -8.80 -0.52
N TYR A 143 4.00 -9.61 -1.47
CA TYR A 143 4.25 -11.06 -1.47
C TYR A 143 5.74 -11.38 -1.52
N LEU A 144 6.52 -10.72 -2.41
CA LEU A 144 7.96 -10.93 -2.51
C LEU A 144 8.67 -10.56 -1.20
N GLN A 145 8.30 -9.45 -0.57
CA GLN A 145 8.88 -9.00 0.69
C GLN A 145 8.57 -9.97 1.83
N LEU A 146 7.30 -10.33 2.01
CA LEU A 146 6.82 -11.24 3.07
C LEU A 146 7.34 -12.68 2.92
N THR A 147 7.74 -13.09 1.72
CA THR A 147 8.30 -14.43 1.46
C THR A 147 9.81 -14.44 1.31
N GLY A 148 10.51 -13.32 1.50
CA GLY A 148 11.97 -13.25 1.42
C GLY A 148 12.54 -13.30 -0.01
N GLN A 149 11.73 -12.97 -1.01
CA GLN A 149 12.05 -13.08 -2.45
C GLN A 149 12.26 -11.72 -3.15
N ALA A 150 12.36 -10.61 -2.41
CA ALA A 150 12.49 -9.26 -2.99
C ALA A 150 13.91 -8.90 -3.45
N ALA A 151 14.85 -9.87 -3.48
CA ALA A 151 16.23 -9.69 -3.95
C ALA A 151 16.94 -8.51 -3.24
N ARG A 152 17.55 -7.59 -3.99
CA ARG A 152 18.37 -6.49 -3.44
C ARG A 152 17.60 -5.46 -2.60
N ARG A 153 16.27 -5.48 -2.65
CA ARG A 153 15.38 -4.55 -1.92
C ARG A 153 14.64 -5.25 -0.77
N GLN A 154 15.10 -6.43 -0.36
CA GLN A 154 14.50 -7.19 0.73
C GLN A 154 14.59 -6.42 2.05
N ILE A 155 13.45 -6.28 2.71
CA ILE A 155 13.35 -5.79 4.09
C ILE A 155 13.50 -7.01 5.01
N GLU A 156 14.48 -6.97 5.91
CA GLU A 156 14.77 -8.08 6.81
C GLU A 156 13.65 -8.24 7.85
N GLY A 157 13.13 -9.46 7.98
CA GLY A 157 12.11 -9.77 8.99
C GLY A 157 10.72 -9.18 8.73
N ALA A 158 10.41 -8.74 7.50
CA ALA A 158 9.07 -8.25 7.18
C ALA A 158 7.99 -9.32 7.39
N GLU A 159 7.00 -9.02 8.25
CA GLU A 159 5.89 -9.92 8.59
C GLU A 159 4.53 -9.37 8.18
N THR A 160 4.34 -8.03 8.20
CA THR A 160 3.07 -7.37 7.88
C THR A 160 3.27 -6.21 6.90
N ALA A 161 2.55 -6.24 5.79
CA ALA A 161 2.57 -5.23 4.74
C ALA A 161 1.20 -4.55 4.59
N LEU A 162 1.20 -3.23 4.38
CA LEU A 162 0.03 -2.51 3.88
C LEU A 162 0.15 -2.30 2.38
N VAL A 163 -0.91 -2.62 1.63
CA VAL A 163 -1.02 -2.32 0.20
C VAL A 163 -2.22 -1.41 -0.02
N GLN A 164 -1.98 -0.27 -0.66
CA GLN A 164 -3.01 0.70 -1.02
C GLN A 164 -3.03 0.90 -2.54
N SER A 165 -4.24 0.91 -3.09
CA SER A 165 -4.48 1.29 -4.47
C SER A 165 -5.45 2.47 -4.54
N TRP A 166 -5.27 3.33 -5.53
CA TRP A 166 -6.10 4.51 -5.70
C TRP A 166 -6.42 4.74 -7.16
N ARG A 167 -7.71 4.90 -7.43
CA ARG A 167 -8.23 5.40 -8.68
C ARG A 167 -8.66 6.84 -8.45
N GLY A 168 -7.92 7.76 -9.05
CA GLY A 168 -8.15 9.19 -8.90
C GLY A 168 -9.42 9.71 -9.57
N ILE A 169 -9.30 10.74 -10.39
CA ILE A 169 -10.45 11.34 -11.08
C ILE A 169 -11.01 10.30 -12.09
N PRO A 170 -12.34 10.09 -12.17
CA PRO A 170 -13.38 10.88 -11.53
C PRO A 170 -13.86 10.38 -10.17
N THR A 171 -13.52 9.19 -9.66
CA THR A 171 -14.24 8.62 -8.50
C THR A 171 -13.55 8.74 -7.14
N GLU A 172 -12.23 8.89 -7.08
CA GLU A 172 -11.45 8.78 -5.84
C GLU A 172 -11.74 7.45 -5.10
N THR A 173 -11.76 6.35 -5.87
CA THR A 173 -11.96 5.02 -5.31
C THR A 173 -10.64 4.46 -4.83
N THR A 174 -10.62 3.85 -3.65
CA THR A 174 -9.41 3.29 -3.08
C THR A 174 -9.70 2.00 -2.37
N SER A 175 -8.72 1.11 -2.37
CA SER A 175 -8.71 -0.10 -1.57
C SER A 175 -7.43 -0.18 -0.77
N VAL A 176 -7.53 -0.76 0.42
CA VAL A 176 -6.41 -1.05 1.31
C VAL A 176 -6.48 -2.52 1.70
N LEU A 177 -5.34 -3.20 1.65
CA LEU A 177 -5.13 -4.56 2.12
C LEU A 177 -4.05 -4.58 3.18
N ILE A 178 -4.26 -5.40 4.21
CA ILE A 178 -3.22 -5.81 5.16
C ILE A 178 -2.87 -7.25 4.84
N LEU A 179 -1.61 -7.48 4.46
CA LEU A 179 -1.06 -8.78 4.13
C LEU A 179 -0.07 -9.20 5.22
N SER A 180 -0.08 -10.46 5.61
CA SER A 180 0.81 -10.97 6.65
C SER A 180 1.38 -12.35 6.31
N ARG A 181 2.58 -12.64 6.79
CA ARG A 181 3.18 -13.99 6.73
C ARG A 181 2.51 -14.98 7.70
N SER A 182 1.84 -14.48 8.75
CA SER A 182 1.13 -15.27 9.78
C SER A 182 -0.26 -14.75 10.15
#